data_AF-A0A967SPW0-F1
#
_entry.id   AF-A0A967SPW0-F1
#
_cell.length_a   1.000
_cell.length_b   1.000
_cell.length_c   1.000
_cell.angle_alpha   90.00
_cell.angle_beta   90.00
_cell.angle_gamma   90.00
#
_symmetry.space_group_name_H-M   'P 1'
#
loop_
_entity.id
_entity.type
_entity.pdbx_description
1 polymer ?
#
loop_
_entity_poly.entity_id
_entity_poly.type
_entity_poly.pdbx_seq_one_letter_code
_entity_poly.pdbx_strand_id
1 'polypeptide(L)'
;MIRRWGYLGAAVLIGLAAVVYGAGLDALLDPAVPVFGDLGGHIAPILELRSRLARGVIHDWSFSWYGGFPLFYFYFPLPSLTALALAAVVGIGRAITVVVVAGPLLLPLASAALVRATGGTKAGAALAAAGSGYFVLARSLTLSGGTLESSMVGEFSYAFAMAASLFYLA
;
A
#
# COMPACT_ATOMS: atom_id res chain seq x y z
N MET A 1 -4.40 2.27 -33.60
CA MET A 1 -4.06 1.31 -32.52
C MET A 1 -4.52 1.70 -31.10
N ILE A 2 -5.09 2.88 -30.87
CA ILE A 2 -5.56 3.36 -29.54
C ILE A 2 -6.91 2.76 -29.09
N ARG A 3 -7.67 2.14 -29.99
CA ARG A 3 -9.07 1.69 -29.75
C ARG A 3 -9.22 0.34 -29.02
N ARG A 4 -8.12 -0.31 -28.61
CA ARG A 4 -8.13 -1.67 -28.03
C ARG A 4 -8.13 -1.74 -26.50
N TRP A 5 -8.12 -0.60 -25.81
CA TRP A 5 -8.04 -0.51 -24.35
C TRP A 5 -9.19 0.25 -23.67
N GLY A 6 -10.19 0.72 -24.42
CA GLY A 6 -11.17 1.72 -23.95
C GLY A 6 -11.78 1.44 -22.57
N TYR A 7 -12.52 0.34 -22.43
CA TYR A 7 -13.25 0.03 -21.19
C TYR A 7 -12.36 -0.49 -20.05
N LEU A 8 -11.28 -1.22 -20.36
CA LEU A 8 -10.33 -1.70 -19.34
C LEU A 8 -9.51 -0.55 -18.77
N GLY A 9 -8.98 0.32 -19.64
CA GLY A 9 -8.28 1.53 -19.24
C GLY A 9 -9.19 2.47 -18.46
N ALA A 10 -10.43 2.67 -18.90
CA ALA A 10 -11.41 3.47 -18.17
C ALA A 10 -11.71 2.89 -16.78
N ALA A 11 -11.94 1.58 -16.65
CA ALA A 11 -12.22 0.95 -15.35
C ALA A 11 -11.04 1.08 -14.37
N VAL A 12 -9.81 0.87 -14.86
CA VAL A 12 -8.58 1.07 -14.08
C VAL A 12 -8.44 2.53 -13.64
N LEU A 13 -8.65 3.48 -14.55
CA LEU A 13 -8.57 4.91 -14.22
C LEU A 13 -9.65 5.33 -13.23
N ILE A 14 -10.87 4.80 -13.34
CA ILE A 14 -11.96 5.04 -12.39
C ILE A 14 -11.59 4.49 -11.02
N GLY A 15 -11.06 3.26 -10.95
CA GLY A 15 -10.59 2.66 -9.70
C GLY A 15 -9.52 3.53 -9.03
N LEU A 16 -8.48 3.89 -9.78
CA LEU A 16 -7.41 4.78 -9.29
C LEU A 16 -7.94 6.14 -8.84
N ALA A 17 -8.78 6.79 -9.65
CA ALA A 17 -9.37 8.09 -9.31
C ALA A 17 -10.23 8.02 -8.04
N ALA A 18 -10.99 6.94 -7.85
CA ALA A 18 -11.81 6.77 -6.66
C ALA A 18 -10.97 6.57 -5.40
N VAL A 19 -9.86 5.83 -5.49
CA VAL A 19 -8.91 5.69 -4.37
C VAL A 19 -8.20 7.01 -4.06
N VAL A 20 -7.74 7.74 -5.07
CA VAL A 20 -7.12 9.07 -4.90
C VAL A 20 -8.11 10.05 -4.26
N TYR A 21 -9.37 10.03 -4.69
CA TYR A 21 -10.44 10.83 -4.10
C TYR A 21 -10.69 10.44 -2.64
N GLY A 22 -10.77 9.14 -2.34
CA GLY A 22 -10.97 8.64 -0.98
C GLY A 22 -9.81 8.95 -0.04
N ALA A 23 -8.57 8.99 -0.55
CA ALA A 23 -7.37 9.29 0.23
C ALA A 23 -7.26 10.76 0.64
N GLY A 24 -7.89 11.67 -0.10
CA GLY A 24 -7.68 13.10 0.04
C GLY A 24 -6.32 13.50 -0.57
N LEU A 25 -6.35 14.33 -1.62
CA LEU A 25 -5.13 14.86 -2.23
C LEU A 25 -4.34 15.75 -1.25
N ASP A 26 -5.04 16.41 -0.34
CA ASP A 26 -4.50 17.22 0.75
C ASP A 26 -3.63 16.39 1.70
N ALA A 27 -4.05 15.18 2.07
CA ALA A 27 -3.28 14.29 2.93
C ALA A 27 -1.92 13.89 2.30
N LEU A 28 -1.87 13.75 0.97
CA LEU A 28 -0.63 13.44 0.24
C LEU A 28 0.35 14.62 0.17
N LEU A 29 -0.15 15.85 0.31
CA LEU A 29 0.67 17.06 0.28
C LEU A 29 1.13 17.50 1.67
N ASP A 30 0.41 17.07 2.72
CA ASP A 30 0.72 17.37 4.11
C ASP A 30 2.10 16.79 4.52
N PRO A 31 3.05 17.64 4.97
CA PRO A 31 4.32 17.16 5.50
C PRO A 31 4.21 16.46 6.87
N ALA A 32 3.08 16.59 7.57
CA ALA A 32 2.86 15.96 8.86
C ALA A 32 2.98 14.45 8.76
N VAL A 33 3.48 13.83 9.83
CA VAL A 33 3.49 12.37 9.91
C VAL A 33 2.06 11.91 10.18
N PRO A 34 1.47 11.06 9.33
CA PRO A 34 0.11 10.57 9.55
C PRO A 34 0.10 9.69 10.81
N VAL A 35 -0.77 10.03 11.76
CA VAL A 35 -0.98 9.24 12.96
C VAL A 35 -2.46 8.91 13.05
N PHE A 36 -2.79 7.64 12.82
CA PHE A 36 -4.14 7.12 12.96
C PHE A 36 -4.06 5.65 13.40
N GLY A 37 -4.88 5.25 14.38
CA GLY A 37 -4.82 3.91 14.96
C GLY A 37 -3.39 3.49 15.33
N ASP A 38 -2.99 2.31 14.86
CA ASP A 38 -1.70 1.69 15.12
C ASP A 38 -0.60 2.13 14.14
N LEU A 39 -0.91 2.96 13.13
CA LEU A 39 0.08 3.50 12.18
C LEU A 39 1.23 4.22 12.91
N GLY A 40 0.93 4.89 14.03
CA GLY A 40 1.94 5.53 14.86
C GLY A 40 3.01 4.57 15.37
N GLY A 41 2.63 3.31 15.65
CA GLY A 41 3.53 2.24 16.08
C GLY A 41 4.54 1.82 15.01
N HIS A 42 4.27 2.09 13.73
CA HIS A 42 5.17 1.74 12.63
C HIS A 42 6.26 2.78 12.35
N ILE A 43 6.11 4.02 12.85
CA ILE A 43 7.05 5.11 12.58
C ILE A 43 8.44 4.78 13.13
N ALA A 44 8.52 4.38 14.41
CA ALA A 44 9.80 4.03 15.04
C ALA A 44 10.50 2.86 14.33
N PRO A 45 9.84 1.72 14.04
CA PRO A 45 10.39 0.66 13.20
C PRO A 45 10.96 1.13 11.86
N ILE A 46 10.26 2.01 11.15
CA ILE A 46 10.70 2.54 9.84
C ILE A 46 11.97 3.37 10.00
N LEU A 47 12.06 4.23 11.01
CA LEU A 47 13.24 5.04 11.26
C LEU A 47 14.45 4.17 11.67
N GLU A 48 14.19 3.12 12.44
CA GLU A 48 15.17 2.13 12.88
C GLU A 48 15.77 1.28 11.74
N LEU A 49 15.14 1.23 10.56
CA LEU A 49 15.69 0.54 9.38
C LEU A 49 16.99 1.18 8.89
N ARG A 50 17.18 2.50 9.04
CA ARG A 50 18.37 3.20 8.51
C ARG A 50 19.67 2.61 9.07
N SER A 51 19.75 2.44 10.40
CA SER A 51 20.93 1.88 11.06
C SER A 51 21.10 0.39 10.77
N ARG A 52 20.00 -0.33 10.54
CA ARG A 52 19.99 -1.77 10.22
C ARG A 52 20.48 -2.05 8.81
N LEU A 53 20.04 -1.27 7.83
CA LEU A 53 20.52 -1.36 6.46
C LEU A 53 22.02 -1.07 6.37
N ALA A 54 22.55 -0.16 7.19
CA ALA A 54 24.00 0.08 7.27
C ALA A 54 24.80 -1.15 7.75
N ARG A 55 24.15 -2.07 8.48
CA ARG A 55 24.72 -3.36 8.91
C ARG A 55 24.34 -4.53 7.98
N GLY A 56 23.61 -4.26 6.89
CA GLY A 56 23.16 -5.29 5.94
C GLY A 56 22.00 -6.16 6.44
N VAL A 57 21.23 -5.72 7.45
CA VAL A 57 20.09 -6.47 7.99
C VAL A 57 18.79 -5.68 7.85
N ILE A 58 17.67 -6.40 7.68
CA ILE A 58 16.32 -5.81 7.58
C ILE A 58 15.48 -6.19 8.81
N HIS A 59 15.70 -7.39 9.37
CA HIS A 59 15.09 -7.88 10.59
C HIS A 59 16.13 -8.00 11.69
N ASP A 60 15.76 -7.65 12.93
CA ASP A 60 16.62 -7.72 14.12
C ASP A 60 15.75 -7.55 15.38
N TRP A 61 16.31 -7.76 16.57
CA TRP A 61 15.70 -7.30 17.81
C TRP A 61 15.89 -5.78 17.96
N SER A 62 14.82 -5.04 18.24
CA SER A 62 14.94 -3.68 18.77
C SER A 62 15.02 -3.74 20.28
N PHE A 63 15.96 -3.00 20.88
CA PHE A 63 15.99 -2.77 22.33
C PHE A 63 15.13 -1.57 22.74
N SER A 64 14.43 -0.93 21.79
CA SER A 64 13.46 0.12 22.05
C SER A 64 12.21 -0.46 22.75
N TRP A 65 11.59 0.33 23.63
CA TRP A 65 10.30 0.07 24.32
C TRP A 65 10.18 -1.26 25.10
N TYR A 66 9.79 -1.19 26.38
CA TYR A 66 9.36 -2.36 27.20
C TYR A 66 10.19 -3.66 27.06
N GLY A 67 11.52 -3.55 26.98
CA GLY A 67 12.42 -4.71 26.89
C GLY A 67 12.68 -5.20 25.46
N GLY A 68 12.12 -4.55 24.45
CA GLY A 68 12.39 -4.78 23.05
C GLY A 68 11.27 -5.46 22.28
N PHE A 69 11.41 -5.50 20.96
CA PHE A 69 10.47 -6.17 20.07
C PHE A 69 11.14 -6.62 18.76
N PRO A 70 10.61 -7.66 18.09
CA PRO A 70 11.18 -8.15 16.83
C PRO A 70 10.80 -7.24 15.66
N LEU A 71 11.79 -6.61 15.03
CA LEU A 71 11.58 -5.75 13.87
C LEU A 71 11.44 -6.57 12.58
N PHE A 72 10.37 -6.30 11.83
CA PHE A 72 10.13 -6.85 10.48
C PHE A 72 10.11 -8.39 10.38
N TYR A 73 9.74 -9.07 11.48
CA TYR A 73 9.42 -10.50 11.45
C TYR A 73 7.98 -10.78 11.03
N PHE A 74 7.05 -9.87 11.37
CA PHE A 74 5.60 -10.08 11.17
C PHE A 74 5.00 -9.19 10.08
N TYR A 75 5.72 -8.18 9.62
CA TYR A 75 5.24 -7.23 8.63
C TYR A 75 6.08 -7.33 7.36
N PHE A 76 5.41 -7.29 6.21
CA PHE A 76 6.09 -7.23 4.93
C PHE A 76 6.97 -5.98 4.87
N PRO A 77 8.31 -6.10 4.74
CA PRO A 77 9.21 -4.97 4.97
C PRO A 77 9.28 -3.98 3.80
N LEU A 78 8.85 -4.40 2.61
CA LEU A 78 8.98 -3.60 1.38
C LEU A 78 8.32 -2.21 1.47
N PRO A 79 7.09 -2.04 1.99
CA PRO A 79 6.52 -0.71 2.18
C PRO A 79 7.34 0.17 3.13
N SER A 80 7.86 -0.39 4.23
CA SER A 80 8.71 0.36 5.17
C SER A 80 10.07 0.76 4.57
N LEU A 81 10.69 -0.13 3.79
CA LEU A 81 11.90 0.18 3.02
C LEU A 81 11.62 1.27 1.97
N THR A 82 10.48 1.19 1.31
CA THR A 82 10.03 2.18 0.31
C THR A 82 9.82 3.55 0.98
N ALA A 83 9.17 3.60 2.14
CA ALA A 83 8.99 4.83 2.91
C ALA A 83 10.33 5.45 3.29
N LEU A 84 11.28 4.65 3.79
CA LEU A 84 12.60 5.15 4.14
C LEU A 84 13.36 5.70 2.93
N ALA A 85 13.28 5.04 1.77
CA ALA A 85 13.90 5.52 0.54
C ALA A 85 13.27 6.83 0.04
N LEU A 86 11.94 6.91 0.01
CA LEU A 86 11.20 8.11 -0.40
C LEU A 86 11.42 9.29 0.55
N ALA A 87 11.62 9.02 1.85
CA ALA A 87 11.84 10.06 2.85
C ALA A 87 13.06 10.94 2.55
N ALA A 88 14.04 10.45 1.78
CA ALA A 88 15.20 11.23 1.34
C ALA A 88 14.84 12.37 0.36
N VAL A 89 13.68 12.28 -0.32
CA VAL A 89 13.24 13.25 -1.34
C VAL A 89 12.07 14.09 -0.83
N VAL A 90 11.08 13.47 -0.20
CA VAL A 90 9.80 14.14 0.13
C VAL A 90 9.58 14.39 1.63
N GLY A 91 10.49 13.90 2.48
CA GLY A 91 10.35 13.88 3.94
C GLY A 91 9.54 12.69 4.44
N ILE A 92 9.74 12.32 5.71
CA ILE A 92 9.20 11.07 6.28
C ILE A 92 7.66 11.06 6.34
N GLY A 93 7.00 12.18 6.65
CA GLY A 93 5.54 12.24 6.74
C GLY A 93 4.87 11.87 5.43
N ARG A 94 5.21 12.59 4.35
CA ARG A 94 4.72 12.29 2.99
C ARG A 94 5.10 10.88 2.53
N ALA A 95 6.33 10.44 2.82
CA ALA A 95 6.77 9.11 2.43
C ALA A 95 5.91 8.00 3.08
N ILE A 96 5.55 8.16 4.36
CA ILE A 96 4.64 7.24 5.05
C ILE A 96 3.24 7.31 4.43
N THR A 97 2.69 8.51 4.20
CA THR A 97 1.37 8.66 3.56
C THR A 97 1.33 7.96 2.20
N VAL A 98 2.37 8.11 1.38
CA VAL A 98 2.45 7.47 0.06
C VAL A 98 2.40 5.94 0.19
N VAL A 99 3.18 5.33 1.08
CA VAL A 99 3.19 3.86 1.19
C VAL A 99 1.91 3.31 1.82
N VAL A 100 1.26 4.09 2.70
CA VAL A 100 -0.05 3.76 3.27
C VAL A 100 -1.11 3.66 2.18
N VAL A 101 -1.12 4.56 1.20
CA VAL A 101 -2.12 4.49 0.12
C VAL A 101 -1.69 3.60 -1.05
N ALA A 102 -0.40 3.26 -1.16
CA ALA A 102 0.15 2.54 -2.31
C ALA A 102 -0.47 1.14 -2.49
N GLY A 103 -0.59 0.35 -1.42
CA GLY A 103 -1.22 -0.98 -1.49
C GLY A 103 -2.65 -0.90 -2.06
N PRO A 104 -3.55 -0.13 -1.43
CA PRO A 104 -4.90 0.08 -1.94
C PRO A 104 -4.97 0.63 -3.38
N LEU A 105 -4.07 1.55 -3.76
CA LEU A 105 -3.99 2.07 -5.13
C LEU A 105 -3.58 1.00 -6.15
N LEU A 106 -2.72 0.07 -5.77
CA LEU A 106 -2.20 -0.97 -6.64
C LEU A 106 -3.18 -2.13 -6.81
N LEU A 107 -4.08 -2.38 -5.86
CA LEU A 107 -5.00 -3.52 -5.90
C LEU A 107 -5.89 -3.59 -7.17
N PRO A 108 -6.50 -2.48 -7.66
CA PRO A 108 -7.23 -2.49 -8.93
C PRO A 108 -6.40 -2.87 -10.15
N LEU A 109 -5.13 -2.47 -10.16
CA LEU A 109 -4.20 -2.81 -11.23
C LEU A 109 -3.78 -4.28 -11.13
N ALA A 110 -3.47 -4.74 -9.92
CA ALA A 110 -2.99 -6.09 -9.68
C ALA A 110 -4.07 -7.15 -9.94
N SER A 111 -5.32 -6.88 -9.54
CA SER A 111 -6.47 -7.77 -9.80
C SER A 111 -6.75 -7.89 -11.31
N ALA A 112 -6.70 -6.78 -12.04
CA ALA A 112 -6.87 -6.77 -13.49
C ALA A 112 -5.73 -7.53 -14.19
N ALA A 113 -4.49 -7.31 -13.75
CA ALA A 113 -3.31 -8.00 -14.27
C ALA A 113 -3.43 -9.51 -14.10
N LEU A 114 -3.77 -9.98 -12.90
CA LEU A 114 -3.96 -11.40 -12.60
C LEU A 114 -5.03 -12.05 -13.48
N VAL A 115 -6.17 -11.39 -13.68
CA VAL A 115 -7.22 -11.91 -14.57
C VAL A 115 -6.73 -11.99 -16.02
N ARG A 116 -5.92 -11.03 -16.47
CA ARG A 116 -5.35 -11.08 -17.84
C ARG A 116 -4.32 -12.20 -17.99
N ALA A 117 -3.49 -12.40 -16.98
CA ALA A 117 -2.46 -13.43 -16.95
C ALA A 117 -3.02 -14.85 -16.98
N THR A 118 -4.11 -15.07 -16.26
CA THR A 118 -4.80 -16.36 -16.15
C THR A 118 -5.71 -16.68 -17.36
N GLY A 119 -5.60 -15.91 -18.45
CA GLY A 119 -6.37 -16.12 -19.68
C GLY A 119 -7.76 -15.47 -19.69
N GLY A 120 -8.13 -14.71 -18.65
CA GLY A 120 -9.41 -14.02 -18.55
C GLY A 120 -9.60 -12.91 -19.59
N THR A 121 -10.86 -12.60 -19.91
CA THR A 121 -11.20 -11.58 -20.92
C THR A 121 -10.88 -10.16 -20.44
N LYS A 122 -10.82 -9.19 -21.37
CA LYS A 122 -10.67 -7.77 -21.01
C LYS A 122 -11.84 -7.25 -20.17
N ALA A 123 -13.05 -7.76 -20.42
CA ALA A 123 -14.23 -7.44 -19.62
C ALA A 123 -14.08 -8.02 -18.20
N GLY A 124 -13.60 -9.26 -18.07
CA GLY A 124 -13.29 -9.86 -16.77
C GLY A 124 -12.24 -9.06 -15.99
N ALA A 125 -11.17 -8.62 -16.64
CA ALA A 125 -10.16 -7.79 -16.00
C ALA A 125 -10.71 -6.41 -15.58
N ALA A 126 -11.61 -5.82 -16.37
CA ALA A 126 -12.28 -4.58 -16.01
C ALA A 126 -13.22 -4.74 -14.81
N LEU A 127 -13.95 -5.86 -14.74
CA LEU A 127 -14.79 -6.20 -13.58
C LEU A 127 -13.95 -6.46 -12.33
N ALA A 128 -12.80 -7.13 -12.47
CA ALA A 128 -11.88 -7.34 -11.36
C ALA A 128 -11.35 -6.01 -10.83
N ALA A 129 -10.87 -5.12 -11.71
CA ALA A 129 -10.41 -3.78 -11.35
C ALA A 129 -11.50 -3.01 -10.58
N ALA A 130 -12.71 -2.95 -11.15
CA ALA A 130 -13.84 -2.24 -10.57
C ALA A 130 -14.26 -2.83 -9.21
N GLY A 131 -14.33 -4.16 -9.10
CA GLY A 131 -14.66 -4.85 -7.85
C GLY A 131 -13.64 -4.61 -6.75
N SER A 132 -12.34 -4.70 -7.06
CA SER A 132 -11.29 -4.35 -6.11
C SER A 132 -11.26 -2.85 -5.77
N GLY A 133 -11.58 -1.97 -6.72
CA GLY A 133 -11.72 -0.53 -6.44
C GLY A 133 -12.86 -0.25 -5.47
N TYR A 134 -14.00 -0.93 -5.62
CA TYR A 134 -15.10 -0.85 -4.66
C TYR A 134 -14.69 -1.38 -3.28
N PHE A 135 -14.03 -2.54 -3.24
CA PHE A 135 -13.52 -3.13 -1.99
C PHE A 135 -12.56 -2.18 -1.27
N VAL A 136 -11.62 -1.55 -1.98
CA VAL A 136 -10.65 -0.61 -1.39
C VAL A 136 -11.35 0.54 -0.66
N LEU A 137 -12.52 0.97 -1.13
CA LEU A 137 -13.30 2.06 -0.56
C LEU A 137 -14.28 1.61 0.54
N ALA A 138 -14.34 0.31 0.83
CA ALA A 138 -15.24 -0.22 1.85
C ALA A 138 -14.82 0.26 3.25
N ARG A 139 -15.69 1.05 3.88
CA ARG A 139 -15.49 1.60 5.24
C ARG A 139 -15.90 0.65 6.36
N SER A 140 -16.59 -0.43 6.04
CA SER A 140 -16.97 -1.47 7.01
C SER A 140 -15.84 -2.44 7.36
N LEU A 141 -14.71 -2.38 6.65
CA LEU A 141 -13.61 -3.36 6.74
C LEU A 141 -12.32 -2.69 7.23
N THR A 142 -12.38 -2.09 8.41
CA THR A 142 -11.32 -1.25 9.00
C THR A 142 -10.09 -2.01 9.49
N LEU A 143 -10.13 -3.34 9.59
CA LEU A 143 -9.00 -4.18 10.03
C LEU A 143 -8.69 -5.30 9.03
N SER A 144 -9.22 -5.22 7.81
CA SER A 144 -9.03 -6.26 6.78
C SER A 144 -7.68 -6.19 6.06
N GLY A 145 -7.03 -5.03 6.15
CA GLY A 145 -5.76 -4.71 5.53
C GLY A 145 -5.73 -4.50 4.03
N GLY A 146 -6.87 -4.60 3.33
CA GLY A 146 -6.92 -4.32 1.89
C GLY A 146 -7.52 -2.96 1.53
N THR A 147 -8.25 -2.36 2.47
CA THR A 147 -8.99 -1.11 2.24
C THR A 147 -8.14 0.11 2.55
N LEU A 148 -8.53 1.26 2.01
CA LEU A 148 -7.88 2.52 2.31
C LEU A 148 -7.94 2.83 3.82
N GLU A 149 -9.10 2.61 4.45
CA GLU A 149 -9.30 2.88 5.87
C GLU A 149 -8.48 1.93 6.75
N SER A 150 -8.44 0.64 6.44
CA SER A 150 -7.59 -0.30 7.20
C SER A 150 -6.10 -0.01 7.04
N SER A 151 -5.69 0.38 5.84
CA SER A 151 -4.31 0.78 5.58
C SER A 151 -3.89 1.98 6.43
N MET A 152 -4.78 2.98 6.58
CA MET A 152 -4.56 4.16 7.43
C MET A 152 -4.47 3.82 8.92
N VAL A 153 -5.13 2.75 9.38
CA VAL A 153 -5.07 2.27 10.78
C VAL A 153 -3.77 1.54 11.08
N GLY A 154 -3.01 1.07 10.08
CA GLY A 154 -1.75 0.35 10.29
C GLY A 154 -1.58 -0.88 9.41
N GLU A 155 -2.61 -1.30 8.69
CA GLU A 155 -2.58 -2.54 7.89
C GLU A 155 -1.93 -2.36 6.50
N PHE A 156 -1.22 -1.24 6.26
CA PHE A 156 -0.61 -0.93 4.97
C PHE A 156 0.39 -1.99 4.50
N SER A 157 1.07 -2.66 5.43
CA SER A 157 2.01 -3.73 5.11
C SER A 157 1.31 -4.92 4.45
N TYR A 158 0.13 -5.27 4.97
CA TYR A 158 -0.72 -6.31 4.40
C TYR A 158 -1.30 -5.88 3.05
N ALA A 159 -1.79 -4.64 2.94
CA ALA A 159 -2.34 -4.10 1.69
C ALA A 159 -1.31 -4.18 0.54
N PHE A 160 -0.08 -3.79 0.85
CA PHE A 160 1.02 -3.82 -0.11
C PHE A 160 1.40 -5.25 -0.47
N ALA A 161 1.50 -6.15 0.51
CA ALA A 161 1.80 -7.57 0.27
C ALA A 161 0.73 -8.24 -0.60
N MET A 162 -0.55 -7.92 -0.37
CA MET A 162 -1.66 -8.43 -1.17
C MET A 162 -1.59 -7.93 -2.62
N ALA A 163 -1.30 -6.65 -2.86
CA ALA A 163 -1.10 -6.15 -4.22
C ALA A 163 0.11 -6.81 -4.90
N ALA A 164 1.24 -6.93 -4.18
CA ALA A 164 2.45 -7.55 -4.68
C ALA A 164 2.25 -9.04 -5.03
N SER A 165 1.48 -9.79 -4.23
CA SER A 165 1.21 -11.21 -4.49
C SER A 165 0.34 -11.40 -5.73
N LEU A 166 -0.66 -10.55 -5.94
CA LEU A 166 -1.48 -10.60 -7.15
C LEU A 166 -0.66 -10.28 -8.40
N PHE A 167 0.27 -9.32 -8.33
CA PHE A 167 1.21 -9.07 -9.43
C PHE A 167 2.19 -10.22 -9.64
N TYR A 168 2.69 -10.86 -8.58
CA TYR A 168 3.58 -11.99 -8.69
C TYR A 168 2.93 -13.20 -9.38
N LEU A 169 1.63 -13.40 -9.17
CA LEU A 169 0.84 -14.47 -9.79
C LEU A 169 0.38 -14.14 -11.22
N ALA A 170 0.55 -12.90 -11.68
CA ALA A 170 0.18 -12.44 -13.01
C ALA A 170 1.36 -12.59 -14.01
#